data_AF-A0A1H3V0M1-F1
#
_entry.id   AF-A0A1H3V0M1-F1
#
_cell.length_a   1.000
_cell.length_b   1.000
_cell.length_c   1.000
_cell.angle_alpha   90.00
_cell.angle_beta   90.00
_cell.angle_gamma   90.00
#
_symmetry.space_group_name_H-M   'P 1'
#
loop_
_entity.id
_entity.type
_entity.pdbx_description
1 polymer ?
#
loop_
_entity_poly.entity_id
_entity_poly.type
_entity_poly.pdbx_seq_one_letter_code
_entity_poly.pdbx_strand_id
1 'polypeptide(L)'
;MNDFLQQLKTFSTHLGKGVAELFKKQSGRNIQIRELASSIIVHPDTKKETKTLLGLLFHFYRLESGSVTFKLETKGANDEYILELHAVENGQELFSYKAYEEDHSLKDNHLLPEYVYVHLHEI
;
A
#
# COMPACT_ATOMS: atom_id res chain seq x y z
N MET A 1 25.74 -9.63 -5.21
CA MET A 1 24.65 -8.81 -4.65
C MET A 1 24.88 -7.37 -5.09
N ASN A 2 23.86 -6.71 -5.65
CA ASN A 2 23.80 -5.29 -6.04
C ASN A 2 24.17 -4.82 -7.47
N ASP A 3 23.96 -5.61 -8.52
CA ASP A 3 23.94 -5.05 -9.90
C ASP A 3 22.56 -4.49 -10.28
N PHE A 4 21.49 -5.19 -9.90
CA PHE A 4 20.12 -4.79 -10.22
C PHE A 4 19.71 -3.48 -9.53
N LEU A 5 20.06 -3.30 -8.26
CA LEU A 5 19.76 -2.08 -7.51
C LEU A 5 20.53 -0.85 -8.02
N GLN A 6 21.75 -1.07 -8.54
CA GLN A 6 22.56 -0.01 -9.17
C GLN A 6 21.98 0.40 -10.53
N GLN A 7 21.49 -0.58 -11.30
CA GLN A 7 20.77 -0.32 -12.54
C GLN A 7 19.46 0.44 -12.27
N LEU A 8 18.63 0.02 -11.31
CA LEU A 8 17.38 0.73 -10.99
C LEU A 8 17.60 2.19 -10.58
N LYS A 9 18.65 2.47 -9.79
CA LYS A 9 19.00 3.85 -9.42
C LYS A 9 19.37 4.71 -10.62
N THR A 10 20.14 4.16 -11.57
CA THR A 10 20.54 4.89 -12.78
C THR A 10 19.40 5.07 -13.78
N PHE A 11 18.40 4.19 -13.78
CA PHE A 11 17.21 4.31 -14.64
C PHE A 11 16.19 5.33 -14.11
N SER A 12 16.03 5.45 -12.78
CA SER A 12 14.99 6.29 -12.17
C SER A 12 15.14 7.81 -12.42
N THR A 13 16.37 8.28 -12.64
CA THR A 13 16.66 9.72 -12.78
C THR A 13 16.31 10.30 -14.16
N HIS A 14 15.99 9.47 -15.16
CA HIS A 14 15.78 9.93 -16.55
C HIS A 14 14.43 9.55 -17.18
N LEU A 15 13.49 8.97 -16.45
CA LEU A 15 12.30 8.38 -17.09
C LEU A 15 10.99 9.12 -16.81
N GLY A 16 10.46 9.73 -17.87
CA GLY A 16 9.09 10.24 -17.97
C GLY A 16 8.06 9.14 -18.24
N LYS A 17 6.83 9.56 -18.61
CA LYS A 17 5.56 8.80 -18.73
C LYS A 17 5.62 7.36 -19.30
N GLY A 18 6.66 6.98 -20.05
CA GLY A 18 6.82 5.65 -20.64
C GLY A 18 7.08 4.51 -19.63
N VAL A 19 7.63 4.78 -18.43
CA VAL A 19 7.84 3.72 -17.43
C VAL A 19 6.55 3.29 -16.75
N ALA A 20 5.62 4.24 -16.53
CA ALA A 20 4.27 3.92 -16.06
C ALA A 20 3.55 2.96 -17.04
N GLU A 21 3.79 3.10 -18.35
CA GLU A 21 3.25 2.16 -19.36
C GLU A 21 3.97 0.80 -19.40
N LEU A 22 5.25 0.75 -19.03
CA LEU A 22 5.97 -0.52 -18.88
C LEU A 22 5.51 -1.32 -17.66
N PHE A 23 5.17 -0.65 -16.55
CA PHE A 23 4.52 -1.28 -15.39
C PHE A 23 3.11 -1.80 -15.73
N LYS A 24 2.35 -1.10 -16.59
CA LYS A 24 1.06 -1.62 -17.11
C LYS A 24 1.19 -2.95 -17.87
N LYS A 25 2.41 -3.32 -18.29
CA LYS A 25 2.69 -4.55 -19.07
C LYS A 25 3.25 -5.70 -18.22
N GLN A 26 3.52 -5.49 -16.93
CA GLN A 26 3.89 -6.55 -15.99
C GLN A 26 2.63 -7.12 -15.31
N SER A 27 2.55 -8.45 -15.24
CA SER A 27 1.48 -9.16 -14.52
C SER A 27 1.36 -8.61 -13.09
N GLY A 28 0.19 -8.09 -12.75
CA GLY A 28 -0.18 -7.70 -11.40
C GLY A 28 -1.42 -8.46 -10.95
N ARG A 29 -1.64 -8.53 -9.65
CA ARG A 29 -2.87 -9.10 -9.09
C ARG A 29 -3.77 -7.99 -8.60
N ASN A 30 -5.05 -8.13 -8.93
CA ASN A 30 -6.07 -7.30 -8.32
C ASN A 30 -6.28 -7.75 -6.87
N ILE A 31 -6.34 -6.79 -5.97
CA ILE A 31 -6.73 -7.00 -4.58
C ILE A 31 -7.78 -5.97 -4.21
N GLN A 32 -8.76 -6.36 -3.40
CA GLN A 32 -9.74 -5.41 -2.86
C GLN A 32 -9.13 -4.61 -1.71
N ILE A 33 -9.53 -3.35 -1.55
CA ILE A 33 -9.08 -2.51 -0.42
C ILE A 33 -9.27 -3.20 0.93
N ARG A 34 -10.43 -3.84 1.15
CA ARG A 34 -10.70 -4.58 2.40
C ARG A 34 -9.71 -5.72 2.64
N GLU A 35 -9.40 -6.48 1.60
CA GLU A 35 -8.48 -7.61 1.70
C GLU A 35 -7.07 -7.13 1.98
N LEU A 36 -6.62 -6.10 1.26
CA LEU A 36 -5.31 -5.49 1.47
C LEU A 36 -5.17 -4.91 2.88
N ALA A 37 -6.19 -4.21 3.39
CA ALA A 37 -6.19 -3.71 4.75
C ALA A 37 -6.03 -4.85 5.77
N SER A 38 -6.74 -5.96 5.57
CA SER A 38 -6.64 -7.14 6.43
C SER A 38 -5.23 -7.72 6.41
N SER A 39 -4.62 -7.87 5.22
CA SER A 39 -3.24 -8.35 5.07
C SER A 39 -2.24 -7.44 5.79
N ILE A 40 -2.37 -6.11 5.65
CA ILE A 40 -1.49 -5.16 6.35
C ILE A 40 -1.63 -5.30 7.87
N ILE A 41 -2.85 -5.38 8.41
CA ILE A 41 -3.08 -5.46 9.86
C ILE A 41 -2.43 -6.71 10.48
N VAL A 42 -2.50 -7.85 9.79
CA VAL A 42 -2.01 -9.14 10.31
C VAL A 42 -0.55 -9.43 9.95
N HIS A 43 0.06 -8.62 9.08
CA HIS A 43 1.44 -8.85 8.64
C HIS A 43 2.44 -8.66 9.80
N PRO A 44 3.40 -9.59 9.99
CA PRO A 44 4.30 -9.58 11.15
C PRO A 44 5.18 -8.32 11.24
N ASP A 45 5.59 -7.77 10.09
CA ASP A 45 6.42 -6.56 10.04
C ASP A 45 5.64 -5.25 10.16
N THR A 46 4.31 -5.31 10.27
CA THR A 46 3.50 -4.10 10.37
C THR A 46 3.71 -3.41 11.71
N LYS A 47 4.04 -2.12 11.65
CA LYS A 47 4.11 -1.25 12.80
C LYS A 47 2.76 -0.62 13.04
N LYS A 48 2.20 -0.82 14.24
CA LYS A 48 0.95 -0.21 14.69
C LYS A 48 1.22 0.91 15.69
N GLU A 49 0.63 2.07 15.45
CA GLU A 49 0.48 3.16 16.42
C GLU A 49 -1.00 3.32 16.75
N THR A 50 -1.32 3.61 18.01
CA THR A 50 -2.70 3.81 18.46
C THR A 50 -2.83 5.16 19.15
N LYS A 51 -3.87 5.93 18.80
CA LYS A 51 -4.13 7.25 19.37
C LYS A 51 -5.61 7.41 19.71
N THR A 52 -5.87 8.04 20.85
CA THR A 52 -7.20 8.54 21.18
C THR A 52 -7.26 10.03 20.87
N LEU A 53 -8.09 10.43 19.91
CA LEU A 53 -8.28 11.82 19.50
C LEU A 53 -9.74 12.19 19.67
N LEU A 54 -10.04 13.23 20.44
CA LEU A 54 -11.41 13.68 20.74
C LEU A 54 -12.31 12.55 21.29
N GLY A 55 -11.74 11.63 22.07
CA GLY A 55 -12.45 10.46 22.62
C GLY A 55 -12.69 9.32 21.63
N LEU A 56 -12.23 9.45 20.38
CA LEU A 56 -12.29 8.39 19.38
C LEU A 56 -10.93 7.68 19.29
N LEU A 57 -10.97 6.36 19.19
CA LEU A 57 -9.78 5.51 19.06
C LEU A 57 -9.43 5.32 17.59
N PHE A 58 -8.16 5.55 17.25
CA PHE A 58 -7.61 5.39 15.92
C PHE A 58 -6.39 4.48 15.95
N HIS A 59 -6.22 3.70 14.88
CA HIS A 59 -5.02 2.92 14.65
C HIS A 59 -4.37 3.32 13.33
N PHE A 60 -3.05 3.49 13.36
CA PHE A 60 -2.22 3.84 12.22
C PHE A 60 -1.23 2.70 12.01
N TYR A 61 -1.34 2.05 10.86
CA TYR A 61 -0.48 0.95 10.46
C TYR A 61 0.48 1.42 9.38
N ARG A 62 1.73 0.95 9.48
CA ARG A 62 2.75 1.15 8.46
C ARG A 62 3.46 -0.16 8.19
N LEU A 63 3.45 -0.57 6.93
CA LEU A 63 4.15 -1.75 6.45
C LEU A 63 5.11 -1.35 5.32
N GLU A 64 6.36 -1.77 5.44
CA GLU A 64 7.36 -1.62 4.39
C GLU A 64 7.51 -3.00 3.71
N SER A 65 7.17 -3.07 2.43
CA SER A 65 7.21 -4.29 1.62
C SER A 65 8.05 -4.04 0.37
N GLY A 66 9.34 -4.35 0.45
CA GLY A 66 10.30 -4.02 -0.61
C GLY A 66 10.46 -2.51 -0.76
N SER A 67 10.15 -1.97 -1.94
CA SER A 67 10.14 -0.53 -2.26
C SER A 67 8.82 0.19 -1.94
N VAL A 68 7.80 -0.56 -1.52
CA VAL A 68 6.44 -0.04 -1.29
C VAL A 68 6.21 0.17 0.21
N THR A 69 5.80 1.38 0.56
CA THR A 69 5.28 1.71 1.88
C THR A 69 3.76 1.74 1.84
N PHE A 70 3.12 0.90 2.64
CA PHE A 70 1.70 1.00 2.92
C PHE A 70 1.46 1.80 4.18
N LYS A 71 0.46 2.68 4.14
CA LYS A 71 -0.11 3.30 5.33
C LYS A 71 -1.60 3.07 5.36
N LEU A 72 -2.10 2.65 6.51
CA LEU A 72 -3.50 2.35 6.75
C LEU A 72 -3.93 3.06 8.03
N GLU A 73 -5.05 3.77 7.95
CA GLU A 73 -5.71 4.39 9.10
C GLU A 73 -7.07 3.73 9.31
N THR A 74 -7.34 3.36 10.55
CA THR A 74 -8.63 2.81 10.97
C THR A 74 -9.15 3.52 12.21
N LYS A 75 -10.46 3.39 12.45
CA LYS A 75 -11.15 3.93 13.62
C LYS A 75 -11.96 2.84 14.30
N GLY A 76 -11.94 2.89 15.63
CA GLY A 76 -12.61 1.97 16.53
C GLY A 76 -11.63 1.02 17.22
N ALA A 77 -12.13 0.21 18.15
CA ALA A 77 -11.29 -0.64 19.00
C ALA A 77 -10.72 -1.86 18.29
N ASN A 78 -11.36 -2.29 17.22
CA ASN A 78 -11.01 -3.48 16.44
C ASN A 78 -10.99 -3.16 14.96
N ASP A 79 -10.52 -1.96 14.59
CA ASP A 79 -10.40 -1.53 13.20
C ASP A 79 -11.74 -1.54 12.44
N GLU A 80 -12.85 -1.24 13.12
CA GLU A 80 -14.21 -1.36 12.59
C GLU A 80 -14.45 -0.53 11.32
N TYR A 81 -13.75 0.60 11.19
CA TYR A 81 -13.82 1.48 10.02
C TYR A 81 -12.44 1.75 9.46
N ILE A 82 -12.21 1.36 8.21
CA ILE A 82 -11.03 1.79 7.44
C ILE A 82 -11.31 3.21 6.95
N LEU A 83 -10.45 4.16 7.33
CA LEU A 83 -10.57 5.57 6.94
C LEU A 83 -9.74 5.88 5.70
N GLU A 84 -8.48 5.45 5.69
CA GLU A 84 -7.57 5.68 4.58
C GLU A 84 -6.64 4.49 4.38
N LEU A 85 -6.30 4.20 3.14
CA LEU A 85 -5.26 3.24 2.78
C LEU A 85 -4.53 3.78 1.55
N HIS A 86 -3.23 4.06 1.66
CA HIS A 86 -2.44 4.46 0.51
C HIS A 86 -1.13 3.67 0.42
N ALA A 87 -0.70 3.43 -0.81
CA ALA A 87 0.55 2.77 -1.12
C ALA A 87 1.44 3.72 -1.92
N VAL A 88 2.69 3.84 -1.49
CA VAL A 88 3.69 4.70 -2.13
C VAL A 88 4.92 3.87 -2.44
N GLU A 89 5.40 3.95 -3.68
CA GLU A 89 6.65 3.34 -4.11
C GLU A 89 7.63 4.45 -4.51
N ASN A 90 8.79 4.52 -3.85
CA ASN A 90 9.84 5.51 -4.16
C ASN A 90 9.32 6.97 -4.25
N GLY A 91 8.32 7.32 -3.44
CA GLY A 91 7.68 8.64 -3.44
C GLY A 91 6.57 8.84 -4.48
N GLN A 92 6.27 7.85 -5.32
CA GLN A 92 5.13 7.86 -6.24
C GLN A 92 3.96 7.09 -5.65
N GLU A 93 2.77 7.66 -5.72
CA GLU A 93 1.55 6.99 -5.28
C GLU A 93 1.19 5.87 -6.27
N LEU A 94 1.06 4.64 -5.76
CA LEU A 94 0.54 3.51 -6.52
C LEU A 94 -0.99 3.54 -6.56
N PHE A 95 -1.60 3.79 -5.40
CA PHE A 95 -3.02 4.07 -5.26
C PHE A 95 -3.30 4.70 -3.88
N SER A 96 -4.50 5.26 -3.76
CA SER A 96 -5.02 5.82 -2.51
C SER A 96 -6.52 5.54 -2.41
N TYR A 97 -6.94 5.04 -1.25
CA TYR A 97 -8.32 4.88 -0.85
C TYR A 97 -8.58 5.80 0.34
N LYS A 98 -9.74 6.45 0.33
CA LYS A 98 -10.24 7.34 1.37
C LYS A 98 -11.72 7.13 1.49
N ALA A 99 -12.18 6.77 2.68
CA ALA A 99 -13.58 6.42 2.93
C ALA A 99 -14.56 7.60 2.81
N TYR A 100 -14.04 8.83 2.77
CA TYR A 100 -14.82 10.06 2.66
C TYR A 100 -14.89 10.61 1.22
N GLU A 101 -14.21 9.98 0.26
CA GLU A 101 -14.37 10.29 -1.16
C GLU A 101 -15.55 9.49 -1.72
N GLU A 102 -16.49 10.16 -2.40
CA GLU A 102 -17.76 9.55 -2.82
C GLU A 102 -17.60 8.41 -3.84
N ASP A 103 -16.53 8.46 -4.63
CA ASP A 103 -16.21 7.49 -5.69
C ASP A 103 -15.34 6.32 -5.20
N HIS A 104 -14.98 6.29 -3.92
CA HIS A 104 -14.18 5.23 -3.33
C HIS A 104 -15.02 4.20 -2.58
N SER A 105 -14.68 2.92 -2.74
CA SER A 105 -15.35 1.82 -2.09
C SER A 105 -14.36 0.76 -1.58
N LEU A 106 -14.68 0.13 -0.47
CA LEU A 106 -13.88 -0.97 0.09
C LEU A 106 -13.81 -2.21 -0.82
N LYS A 107 -14.67 -2.30 -1.84
CA LYS A 107 -14.71 -3.38 -2.82
C LYS A 107 -13.90 -3.05 -4.07
N ASP A 108 -13.32 -1.85 -4.14
CA ASP A 108 -12.55 -1.42 -5.28
C ASP A 108 -11.30 -2.27 -5.40
N ASN A 109 -11.01 -2.68 -6.63
CA ASN A 109 -9.87 -3.49 -6.94
C ASN A 109 -8.75 -2.58 -7.42
N HIS A 110 -7.57 -2.73 -6.83
CA HIS A 110 -6.36 -2.07 -7.30
C HIS A 110 -5.36 -3.11 -7.78
N LEU A 111 -4.71 -2.81 -8.91
CA LEU A 111 -3.66 -3.64 -9.45
C LEU A 111 -2.41 -3.44 -8.60
N LEU A 112 -1.99 -4.46 -7.85
CA LEU A 112 -0.70 -4.49 -7.20
C LEU A 112 0.33 -5.20 -8.08
N PRO A 113 1.57 -4.69 -8.15
CA PRO A 113 2.67 -5.44 -8.75
C PRO A 113 2.85 -6.80 -8.06
N GLU A 114 3.13 -7.85 -8.83
CA GLU A 114 3.21 -9.23 -8.33
C GLU A 114 4.20 -9.38 -7.16
N TYR A 115 5.34 -8.69 -7.21
CA TYR A 115 6.35 -8.77 -6.15
C TYR A 115 5.83 -8.24 -4.80
N VAL A 116 4.93 -7.26 -4.82
CA VAL A 116 4.28 -6.72 -3.61
C VAL A 116 3.27 -7.71 -3.06
N TYR A 117 2.48 -8.30 -3.95
CA TYR A 117 1.49 -9.31 -3.57
C TYR A 117 2.15 -10.51 -2.90
N VAL A 118 3.28 -10.99 -3.43
CA VAL A 118 4.02 -12.11 -2.85
C VAL A 118 4.51 -11.77 -1.43
N HIS A 119 5.16 -10.62 -1.23
CA HIS A 119 5.63 -10.22 0.10
C HIS A 119 4.50 -10.03 1.13
N LEU A 120 3.33 -9.53 0.72
CA LEU A 120 2.17 -9.42 1.62
C LEU A 120 1.70 -10.78 2.19
N HIS A 121 2.05 -11.89 1.52
CA HIS A 121 1.63 -13.24 1.86
C HIS A 121 2.79 -14.19 2.20
N GLU A 122 4.04 -13.72 2.22
CA GLU A 122 5.18 -14.45 2.76
C GLU A 122 5.15 -14.35 4.29
N ILE A 123 4.65 -15.39 4.95
CA ILE A 123 4.62 -15.56 6.41
C ILE A 123 5.66 -16.60 6.82
#